data_AF-A0A914WEL0-F1
#
_entry.id   AF-A0A914WEL0-F1
#
_cell.length_a   1.000
_cell.length_b   1.000
_cell.length_c   1.000
_cell.angle_alpha   90.00
_cell.angle_beta   90.00
_cell.angle_gamma   90.00
#
_symmetry.space_group_name_H-M   'P 1'
#
loop_
_entity.id
_entity.type
_entity.pdbx_description
1 polymer ?
#
loop_
_entity_poly.entity_id
_entity_poly.type
_entity_poly.pdbx_seq_one_letter_code
_entity_poly.pdbx_strand_id
1 'polypeptide(L)'
;MVLFSGQESGIFTEQHFAALVRFVDYINVMTYDFPDRKIGPVAPLDWVRKCVEWLLSGNPDAAPKLLMGLNFYGHERRTKIGSAQPVTGNDFVALLKSKTPEIFWHRTAAEHYVQSDDHICYYPSLASVEARLKLAKELNVGVGIWEIGQGLDYFYNLF
;
A
#
# COMPACT_ATOMS: atom_id res chain seq x y z
N MET A 1 1.76 -1.59 11.63
CA MET A 1 2.40 -0.34 12.08
C MET A 1 3.08 0.29 10.89
N VAL A 2 2.91 1.59 10.64
CA VAL A 2 3.62 2.31 9.56
C VAL A 2 5.08 2.43 9.97
N LEU A 3 6.00 1.82 9.22
CA LEU A 3 7.39 1.66 9.66
C LEU A 3 8.30 2.84 9.30
N PHE A 4 7.96 3.60 8.27
CA PHE A 4 8.87 4.63 7.75
C PHE A 4 8.08 5.89 7.38
N SER A 5 8.35 7.01 8.03
CA SER A 5 7.83 8.34 7.64
C SER A 5 8.95 9.30 7.22
N GLY A 6 10.11 8.76 6.82
CA GLY A 6 11.33 9.54 6.61
C GLY A 6 12.11 9.87 7.90
N GLN A 7 11.62 9.41 9.05
CA GLN A 7 12.30 9.36 10.33
C GLN A 7 11.92 8.03 10.99
N GLU A 8 12.82 7.42 11.75
CA GLU A 8 12.48 6.27 12.59
C GLU A 8 11.32 6.70 13.50
N SER A 9 10.13 6.12 13.28
CA SER A 9 9.08 6.25 14.27
C SER A 9 9.60 5.51 15.49
N GLY A 10 10.08 6.21 16.53
CA GLY A 10 10.73 5.61 17.71
C GLY A 10 9.89 4.56 18.47
N ILE A 11 8.72 4.20 17.95
CA ILE A 11 7.81 3.12 18.35
C ILE A 11 8.37 1.74 17.94
N PHE A 12 9.04 1.62 16.79
CA PHE A 12 9.62 0.35 16.33
C PHE A 12 10.99 0.53 15.69
N THR A 13 11.96 -0.23 16.17
CA THR A 13 13.37 -0.09 15.79
C THR A 13 13.88 -1.40 15.19
N GLU A 14 15.07 -1.33 14.60
CA GLU A 14 15.77 -2.51 14.12
C GLU A 14 16.01 -3.55 15.23
N GLN A 15 16.29 -3.12 16.47
CA GLN A 15 16.46 -4.06 17.59
C GLN A 15 15.16 -4.79 17.96
N HIS A 16 14.01 -4.10 17.90
CA HIS A 16 12.72 -4.75 18.09
C HIS A 16 12.46 -5.78 17.00
N PHE A 17 12.76 -5.45 15.75
CA PHE A 17 12.63 -6.38 14.63
C PHE A 17 13.53 -7.61 14.78
N ALA A 18 14.82 -7.41 15.03
CA ALA A 18 15.81 -8.47 15.21
C ALA A 18 15.46 -9.41 16.39
N ALA A 19 14.86 -8.87 17.45
CA ALA A 19 14.35 -9.68 18.56
C ALA A 19 13.12 -10.50 18.14
N LEU A 20 12.13 -9.88 17.48
CA LEU A 20 10.86 -10.50 17.13
C LEU A 20 11.01 -11.62 16.10
N VAL A 21 11.78 -11.39 15.04
CA VAL A 21 11.89 -12.28 13.87
C VAL A 21 12.39 -13.69 14.20
N ARG A 22 13.08 -13.83 15.35
CA ARG A 22 13.58 -15.10 15.86
C ARG A 22 12.49 -16.02 16.41
N PHE A 23 11.34 -15.47 16.79
CA PHE A 23 10.30 -16.19 17.53
C PHE A 23 8.97 -16.32 16.78
N VAL A 24 8.88 -15.77 15.57
CA VAL A 24 7.66 -15.81 14.74
C VAL A 24 7.93 -16.50 13.41
N ASP A 25 6.90 -17.10 12.85
CA ASP A 25 6.94 -17.68 11.50
C ASP A 25 6.93 -16.58 10.44
N TYR A 26 6.03 -15.60 10.62
CA TYR A 26 5.85 -14.50 9.68
C TYR A 26 5.59 -13.17 10.39
N ILE A 27 5.98 -12.07 9.75
CA ILE A 27 5.67 -10.69 10.16
C ILE A 27 4.92 -10.02 9.01
N ASN A 28 3.67 -9.63 9.26
CA ASN A 28 2.90 -8.83 8.33
C ASN A 28 3.24 -7.34 8.48
N VAL A 29 3.84 -6.76 7.45
CA VAL A 29 4.30 -5.39 7.43
C VAL A 29 3.25 -4.51 6.74
N MET A 30 2.71 -3.53 7.46
CA MET A 30 1.68 -2.62 6.92
C MET A 30 2.33 -1.54 6.03
N THR A 31 2.78 -1.94 4.83
CA THR A 31 3.34 -1.04 3.80
C THR A 31 2.25 -0.37 2.97
N TYR A 32 1.24 0.18 3.64
CA TYR A 32 0.15 0.98 3.11
C TYR A 32 -0.23 2.04 4.16
N ASP A 33 -1.18 2.91 3.83
CA ASP A 33 -1.49 4.13 4.61
C ASP A 33 -0.27 5.03 4.75
N PHE A 34 0.32 5.37 3.61
CA PHE A 34 1.46 6.27 3.54
C PHE A 34 1.20 7.56 4.33
N PRO A 35 2.10 7.96 5.25
CA PRO A 35 1.84 9.05 6.19
C PRO A 35 2.04 10.43 5.55
N ASP A 36 1.47 10.66 4.37
CA ASP A 36 1.37 11.99 3.79
C ASP A 36 0.13 12.71 4.34
N ARG A 37 0.32 13.93 4.83
CA ARG A 37 -0.77 14.81 5.31
C ARG A 37 -1.53 15.46 4.14
N LYS A 38 -1.01 15.36 2.92
CA LYS A 38 -1.66 15.83 1.69
C LYS A 38 -2.58 14.76 1.10
N ILE A 39 -3.26 15.16 0.04
CA ILE A 39 -3.85 14.24 -0.93
C ILE A 39 -2.70 13.48 -1.60
N GLY A 40 -2.70 12.15 -1.52
CA GLY A 40 -1.60 11.36 -2.07
C GLY A 40 -1.93 9.88 -2.27
N PRO A 41 -1.01 9.15 -2.92
CA PRO A 41 -1.09 7.70 -3.10
C PRO A 41 -1.18 6.97 -1.76
N VAL A 42 -1.80 5.79 -1.77
CA VAL A 42 -2.04 4.99 -0.56
C VAL A 42 -0.76 4.28 -0.10
N ALA A 43 0.06 3.82 -1.04
CA ALA A 43 1.25 3.01 -0.79
C ALA A 43 2.33 3.23 -1.88
N PRO A 44 2.89 4.45 -2.05
CA PRO A 44 3.82 4.72 -3.13
C PRO A 44 4.99 3.72 -3.18
N LEU A 45 5.23 3.16 -4.36
CA LEU A 45 6.10 1.98 -4.54
C LEU A 45 7.52 2.15 -3.96
N ASP A 46 8.15 3.31 -4.18
CA ASP A 46 9.50 3.59 -3.67
C ASP A 46 9.53 3.64 -2.13
N TRP A 47 8.44 4.06 -1.49
CA TRP A 47 8.33 4.05 -0.04
C TRP A 47 8.13 2.64 0.50
N VAL A 48 7.28 1.84 -0.15
CA VAL A 48 7.09 0.42 0.17
C VAL A 48 8.42 -0.33 0.13
N ARG A 49 9.21 -0.12 -0.93
CA ARG A 49 10.56 -0.68 -1.08
C ARG A 49 11.45 -0.31 0.12
N LYS A 50 11.56 0.99 0.43
CA LYS A 50 12.39 1.48 1.53
C LYS A 50 12.01 0.90 2.88
N CYS A 51 10.71 0.71 3.15
CA CYS A 51 10.24 0.06 4.38
C CYS A 51 10.79 -1.38 4.49
N VAL A 52 10.71 -2.16 3.41
CA VAL A 52 11.17 -3.55 3.42
C VAL A 52 12.69 -3.63 3.46
N GLU A 53 13.39 -2.84 2.64
CA GLU A 53 14.85 -2.79 2.62
C GLU A 53 15.44 -2.36 3.98
N TRP A 54 14.79 -1.42 4.69
CA TRP A 54 15.21 -1.02 6.03
C TRP A 54 15.09 -2.16 7.05
N LEU A 55 14.02 -2.98 7.00
CA LEU A 55 13.91 -4.16 7.87
C LEU A 55 15.00 -5.19 7.60
N LEU A 56 15.38 -5.33 6.33
CA LEU A 56 16.35 -6.33 5.88
C LEU A 56 17.81 -5.89 6.03
N SER A 57 18.12 -4.59 6.19
CA SER A 57 19.49 -4.09 6.16
C SER A 57 20.42 -4.71 7.21
N GLY A 58 19.91 -5.03 8.40
CA GLY A 58 20.65 -5.78 9.43
C GLY A 58 20.12 -7.20 9.68
N ASN A 59 19.13 -7.64 8.91
CA ASN A 59 18.48 -8.95 9.07
C ASN A 59 18.16 -9.57 7.70
N PRO A 60 19.15 -9.77 6.81
CA PRO A 60 18.89 -10.20 5.43
C PRO A 60 18.18 -11.56 5.35
N ASP A 61 18.49 -12.48 6.27
CA ASP A 61 17.87 -13.81 6.35
C ASP A 61 16.38 -13.77 6.78
N ALA A 62 15.86 -12.60 7.16
CA ALA A 62 14.46 -12.42 7.53
C ALA A 62 13.51 -12.34 6.33
N ALA A 63 14.00 -12.14 5.10
CA ALA A 63 13.15 -11.90 3.93
C ALA A 63 12.03 -12.96 3.75
N PRO A 64 12.29 -14.28 3.86
CA PRO A 64 11.24 -15.30 3.72
C PRO A 64 10.15 -15.25 4.81
N LYS A 65 10.40 -14.55 5.92
CA LYS A 65 9.45 -14.35 7.02
C LYS A 65 8.66 -13.05 6.89
N LEU A 66 9.01 -12.15 5.97
CA LEU A 66 8.28 -10.90 5.78
C LEU A 66 7.11 -11.08 4.82
N LEU A 67 5.97 -10.52 5.19
CA LEU A 67 4.82 -10.34 4.31
C LEU A 67 4.64 -8.85 4.05
N MET A 68 4.91 -8.41 2.82
CA MET A 68 4.73 -7.03 2.39
C MET A 68 3.24 -6.73 2.21
N GLY A 69 2.77 -5.67 2.86
CA GLY A 69 1.37 -5.26 2.84
C GLY A 69 0.89 -4.77 1.48
N LEU A 70 -0.29 -5.24 1.07
CA LEU A 70 -1.03 -4.80 -0.11
C LEU A 70 -2.39 -4.26 0.33
N ASN A 71 -2.71 -3.02 -0.02
CA ASN A 71 -4.04 -2.46 0.17
C ASN A 71 -4.96 -2.88 -0.97
N PHE A 72 -6.13 -3.43 -0.63
CA PHE A 72 -7.23 -3.71 -1.55
C PHE A 72 -8.32 -2.64 -1.50
N TYR A 73 -8.18 -1.66 -0.61
CA TYR A 73 -8.95 -0.42 -0.59
C TYR A 73 -8.15 0.73 -1.19
N GLY A 74 -8.88 1.78 -1.52
CA GLY A 74 -8.36 3.08 -1.90
C GLY A 74 -8.65 4.16 -0.87
N HIS A 75 -8.22 5.38 -1.18
CA HIS A 75 -8.58 6.58 -0.43
C HIS A 75 -9.21 7.62 -1.34
N GLU A 76 -10.33 8.20 -0.92
CA GLU A 76 -10.84 9.43 -1.51
C GLU A 76 -10.66 10.62 -0.57
N ARG A 77 -10.50 11.79 -1.14
CA ARG A 77 -10.61 13.05 -0.41
C ARG A 77 -11.42 14.04 -1.22
N ARG A 78 -12.39 14.66 -0.54
CA ARG A 78 -13.22 15.73 -1.09
C ARG A 78 -12.85 17.02 -0.39
N THR A 79 -12.79 18.14 -1.10
CA THR A 79 -12.41 19.44 -0.50
C THR A 79 -13.29 19.82 0.69
N LYS A 80 -14.56 19.42 0.68
CA LYS A 80 -15.53 19.65 1.77
C LYS A 80 -15.32 18.78 3.01
N ILE A 81 -14.71 17.60 2.84
CA ILE A 81 -14.48 16.61 3.88
C ILE A 81 -12.97 16.62 4.09
N GLY A 82 -12.48 17.44 5.04
CA GLY A 82 -11.04 17.74 5.18
C GLY A 82 -10.12 16.54 5.44
N SER A 83 -10.65 15.32 5.58
CA SER A 83 -9.95 14.06 5.81
C SER A 83 -10.08 13.10 4.62
N ALA A 84 -9.05 12.27 4.40
CA ALA A 84 -9.16 11.11 3.51
C ALA A 84 -10.15 10.09 4.09
N GLN A 85 -10.91 9.43 3.23
CA GLN A 85 -11.87 8.37 3.58
C GLN A 85 -11.53 7.09 2.81
N PRO A 86 -11.72 5.91 3.41
CA PRO A 86 -11.52 4.64 2.72
C PRO A 86 -12.54 4.45 1.61
N VAL A 87 -12.11 3.83 0.51
CA VAL A 87 -12.93 3.50 -0.67
C VAL A 87 -12.81 2.02 -0.96
N THR A 88 -13.92 1.30 -0.96
CA THR A 88 -13.97 -0.11 -1.37
C THR A 88 -14.14 -0.24 -2.89
N GLY A 89 -14.01 -1.45 -3.42
CA GLY A 89 -14.22 -1.73 -4.85
C GLY A 89 -15.63 -1.37 -5.32
N ASN A 90 -16.64 -1.60 -4.48
CA ASN A 90 -18.02 -1.21 -4.79
C ASN A 90 -18.16 0.32 -4.88
N ASP A 91 -17.55 1.06 -3.95
CA ASP A 91 -17.56 2.52 -3.95
C ASP A 91 -16.85 3.08 -5.19
N PHE A 92 -15.69 2.51 -5.53
CA PHE A 92 -14.91 2.92 -6.70
C PHE A 92 -15.65 2.64 -8.01
N VAL A 93 -16.28 1.46 -8.15
CA VAL A 93 -17.10 1.14 -9.33
C VAL A 93 -18.31 2.07 -9.44
N ALA A 94 -18.97 2.39 -8.32
CA ALA A 94 -20.08 3.34 -8.30
C ALA A 94 -19.63 4.75 -8.74
N LEU A 95 -18.45 5.19 -8.27
CA LEU A 95 -17.83 6.45 -8.69
C LEU A 95 -17.61 6.48 -10.20
N LEU A 96 -16.99 5.44 -10.77
CA LEU A 96 -16.73 5.36 -12.22
C LEU A 96 -18.01 5.38 -13.05
N LYS A 97 -19.07 4.68 -12.62
CA LYS A 97 -20.37 4.66 -13.30
C LYS A 97 -21.08 6.02 -13.24
N SER A 98 -20.93 6.75 -12.14
CA SER A 98 -21.65 8.02 -11.93
C SER A 98 -21.12 9.20 -12.75
N LYS A 99 -19.81 9.22 -13.02
CA LYS A 99 -19.14 10.39 -13.62
C LYS A 99 -18.29 10.08 -14.85
N THR A 100 -18.03 8.80 -15.17
CA THR A 100 -17.09 8.38 -16.23
C THR A 100 -15.80 9.25 -16.24
N PRO A 101 -15.10 9.36 -15.09
CA PRO A 101 -13.91 10.20 -15.01
C PRO A 101 -12.77 9.62 -15.83
N GLU A 102 -11.84 10.48 -16.23
CA GLU A 102 -10.53 10.04 -16.70
C GLU A 102 -9.75 9.39 -15.54
N ILE A 103 -9.01 8.32 -15.85
CA ILE A 103 -8.18 7.59 -14.90
C ILE A 103 -6.72 7.89 -15.22
N PHE A 104 -5.99 8.44 -14.25
CA PHE A 104 -4.62 8.86 -14.38
C PHE A 104 -3.66 7.88 -13.72
N TRP A 105 -2.44 7.77 -14.24
CA TRP A 105 -1.37 6.95 -13.67
C TRP A 105 -0.31 7.82 -13.00
N HIS A 106 -0.13 7.65 -11.70
CA HIS A 106 0.92 8.32 -10.94
C HIS A 106 2.23 7.51 -11.05
N ARG A 107 3.10 7.88 -11.99
CA ARG A 107 4.29 7.11 -12.38
C ARG A 107 5.20 6.67 -11.23
N THR A 108 5.53 7.58 -10.32
CA THR A 108 6.48 7.28 -9.21
C THR A 108 5.84 6.45 -8.09
N ALA A 109 4.55 6.65 -7.82
CA ALA A 109 3.83 5.88 -6.82
C ALA A 109 3.40 4.49 -7.33
N ALA A 110 3.36 4.33 -8.66
CA ALA A 110 2.78 3.18 -9.35
C ALA A 110 1.32 2.91 -8.89
N GLU A 111 0.49 3.95 -8.92
CA GLU A 111 -0.93 3.90 -8.55
C GLU A 111 -1.79 4.65 -9.56
N HIS A 112 -3.03 4.20 -9.71
CA HIS A 112 -4.04 4.94 -10.46
C HIS A 112 -4.84 5.85 -9.53
N TYR A 113 -5.30 6.96 -10.09
CA TYR A 113 -6.25 7.84 -9.42
C TYR A 113 -7.23 8.45 -10.40
N VAL A 114 -8.36 8.89 -9.88
CA VAL A 114 -9.34 9.74 -10.58
C VAL A 114 -9.38 11.08 -9.89
N GLN A 115 -9.53 12.16 -10.66
CA GLN A 115 -9.53 13.52 -10.12
C GLN A 115 -10.58 14.39 -10.82
N SER A 116 -11.24 15.23 -10.02
CA SER A 116 -12.04 16.39 -10.44
C SER A 116 -11.68 17.59 -9.55
N ASP A 117 -12.31 18.75 -9.81
CA ASP A 117 -11.98 20.01 -9.12
C ASP A 117 -12.03 19.92 -7.58
N ASP A 118 -12.96 19.13 -7.04
CA ASP A 118 -13.22 19.03 -5.61
C ASP A 118 -12.95 17.64 -5.01
N HIS A 119 -12.46 16.69 -5.81
CA HIS A 119 -12.39 15.29 -5.43
C HIS A 119 -11.22 14.58 -6.09
N ILE A 120 -10.55 13.74 -5.32
CA ILE A 120 -9.52 12.84 -5.82
C ILE A 120 -9.68 11.49 -5.12
N CYS A 121 -9.52 10.42 -5.87
CA CYS A 121 -9.60 9.07 -5.35
C CYS A 121 -8.48 8.20 -5.95
N TYR A 122 -7.65 7.64 -5.08
CA TYR A 122 -6.70 6.58 -5.42
C TYR A 122 -7.35 5.25 -5.11
N TYR A 123 -7.28 4.30 -6.03
CA TYR A 123 -7.75 2.94 -5.81
C TYR A 123 -6.84 1.97 -6.57
N PRO A 124 -6.55 0.76 -6.02
CA PRO A 124 -5.72 -0.21 -6.70
C PRO A 124 -6.25 -0.57 -8.08
N SER A 125 -5.35 -0.85 -9.01
CA SER A 125 -5.62 -1.51 -10.27
C SER A 125 -4.69 -2.71 -10.44
N LEU A 126 -4.96 -3.57 -11.44
CA LEU A 126 -4.06 -4.68 -11.78
C LEU A 126 -2.61 -4.23 -11.94
N ALA A 127 -2.37 -3.10 -12.61
CA ALA A 127 -1.02 -2.60 -12.82
C ALA A 127 -0.33 -2.22 -11.50
N SER A 128 -1.07 -1.61 -10.57
CA SER A 128 -0.52 -1.23 -9.26
C SER A 128 -0.26 -2.45 -8.36
N VAL A 129 -1.14 -3.47 -8.41
CA VAL A 129 -0.98 -4.71 -7.66
C VAL A 129 0.17 -5.52 -8.24
N GLU A 130 0.23 -5.68 -9.55
CA GLU A 130 1.31 -6.38 -10.24
C GLU A 130 2.69 -5.73 -9.97
N ALA A 131 2.77 -4.40 -9.96
CA ALA A 131 4.01 -3.69 -9.63
C ALA A 131 4.51 -4.04 -8.21
N ARG A 132 3.60 -4.18 -7.24
CA ARG A 132 3.94 -4.58 -5.87
C ARG A 132 4.29 -6.06 -5.79
N LEU A 133 3.60 -6.94 -6.51
CA LEU A 133 3.95 -8.35 -6.57
C LEU A 133 5.34 -8.57 -7.18
N LYS A 134 5.69 -7.80 -8.22
CA LYS A 134 7.05 -7.79 -8.79
C LYS A 134 8.09 -7.34 -7.75
N LEU A 135 7.80 -6.29 -6.99
CA LEU A 135 8.66 -5.82 -5.90
C LEU A 135 8.82 -6.89 -4.80
N ALA A 136 7.74 -7.54 -4.38
CA ALA A 136 7.79 -8.61 -3.38
C ALA A 136 8.70 -9.76 -3.83
N LYS A 137 8.56 -10.16 -5.09
CA LYS A 137 9.41 -11.18 -5.72
C LYS A 137 10.86 -10.76 -5.80
N GLU A 138 11.14 -9.51 -6.17
CA GLU A 138 12.49 -8.95 -6.22
C GLU A 138 13.18 -8.99 -4.85
N LEU A 139 12.43 -8.64 -3.79
CA LEU A 139 12.94 -8.61 -2.42
C LEU A 139 12.87 -9.97 -1.70
N ASN A 140 12.40 -11.02 -2.39
CA ASN A 140 12.22 -12.37 -1.84
C ASN A 140 11.36 -12.39 -0.55
N VAL A 141 10.29 -11.60 -0.54
CA VAL A 141 9.31 -11.54 0.56
C VAL A 141 7.95 -12.05 0.10
N GLY A 142 7.12 -12.50 1.04
CA GLY A 142 5.72 -12.79 0.80
C GLY A 142 4.87 -11.51 0.76
N VAL A 143 3.55 -11.67 0.67
CA VAL A 143 2.59 -10.55 0.66
C VAL A 143 1.42 -10.81 1.61
N GLY A 144 0.93 -9.74 2.24
CA GLY A 144 -0.25 -9.74 3.10
C GLY A 144 -1.29 -8.76 2.60
N ILE A 145 -2.53 -9.20 2.38
CA ILE A 145 -3.59 -8.36 1.79
C ILE A 145 -4.48 -7.78 2.90
N TRP A 146 -4.74 -6.47 2.83
CA TRP A 146 -5.73 -5.78 3.65
C TRP A 146 -6.79 -5.08 2.76
N GLU A 147 -8.04 -5.52 2.72
CA GLU A 147 -8.53 -6.83 3.14
C GLU A 147 -9.34 -7.49 2.02
N ILE A 148 -9.55 -8.80 2.14
CA ILE A 148 -10.43 -9.55 1.25
C ILE A 148 -11.85 -8.97 1.40
N GLY A 149 -12.46 -8.63 0.27
CA GLY A 149 -13.80 -8.01 0.22
C GLY A 149 -13.80 -6.50 -0.07
N GLN A 150 -12.64 -5.84 0.05
CA GLN A 150 -12.50 -4.42 -0.34
C GLN A 150 -11.96 -4.24 -1.77
N GLY A 151 -11.30 -5.26 -2.31
CA GLY A 151 -10.75 -5.31 -3.66
C GLY A 151 -11.79 -5.60 -4.73
N LEU A 152 -11.34 -5.68 -5.99
CA LEU A 152 -12.13 -6.19 -7.10
C LEU A 152 -11.74 -7.64 -7.40
N ASP A 153 -12.71 -8.51 -7.70
CA ASP A 153 -12.50 -9.96 -7.85
C ASP A 153 -11.37 -10.32 -8.83
N TYR A 154 -11.21 -9.55 -9.90
CA TYR A 154 -10.19 -9.83 -10.90
C TYR A 154 -8.76 -9.54 -10.43
N PHE A 155 -8.55 -8.93 -9.25
CA PHE A 155 -7.22 -8.82 -8.64
C PHE A 155 -6.64 -10.17 -8.28
N TYR A 156 -7.47 -11.16 -7.90
CA TYR A 156 -7.01 -12.49 -7.53
C TYR A 156 -6.38 -13.25 -8.71
N ASN A 157 -6.64 -12.85 -9.95
CA ASN A 157 -6.03 -13.45 -11.15
C ASN A 157 -4.51 -13.18 -11.26
N LEU A 158 -3.96 -12.31 -10.40
CA LEU A 158 -2.52 -12.00 -10.36
C LEU A 158 -1.71 -12.93 -9.45
N PHE A 159 -2.37 -13.77 -8.63
CA PHE A 159 -1.77 -14.68 -7.67
C PHE A 159 -1.87 -16.11 -8.18
#